data_AF-A0A9D5JEP8-F1
#
_entry.id   AF-A0A9D5JEP8-F1
#
_cell.length_a   1.000
_cell.length_b   1.000
_cell.length_c   1.000
_cell.angle_alpha   90.00
_cell.angle_beta   90.00
_cell.angle_gamma   90.00
#
_symmetry.space_group_name_H-M   'P 1'
#
loop_
_entity.id
_entity.type
_entity.pdbx_description
1 polymer ?
#
loop_
_entity_poly.entity_id
_entity_poly.type
_entity_poly.pdbx_seq_one_letter_code
_entity_poly.pdbx_strand_id
1 'polypeptide(L)' 'METPQGPETVNPYHYQSDESLEVLARGAIDEAIARSAASPRSFEYYSMMAAKQIARYVLDNFERKKG' A
#
# COMPACT_ATOMS: atom_id res chain seq x y z
N MET A 1 -6.43 19.79 -36.62
CA MET A 1 -7.54 19.38 -35.74
C MET A 1 -6.97 19.38 -34.33
N GLU A 2 -7.27 20.41 -33.54
CA GLU A 2 -6.86 20.51 -32.15
C GLU A 2 -7.90 19.78 -31.30
N THR A 3 -7.50 18.72 -30.61
CA THR A 3 -8.36 18.06 -29.63
C THR A 3 -8.51 18.97 -28.41
N PRO A 4 -9.74 19.24 -27.94
CA PRO A 4 -9.91 20.06 -26.75
C PRO A 4 -9.30 19.33 -25.55
N GLN A 5 -8.31 19.96 -24.91
CA GLN A 5 -7.84 19.58 -23.59
C GLN A 5 -9.02 19.74 -22.63
N GLY A 6 -9.72 18.64 -22.37
CA GLY A 6 -10.71 18.56 -21.31
C GLY A 6 -10.07 18.96 -19.98
N PRO A 7 -10.86 19.42 -18.99
CA PRO A 7 -10.33 19.85 -17.71
C PRO A 7 -9.44 18.74 -17.16
N GLU A 8 -8.16 19.08 -16.94
CA GLU A 8 -7.23 18.16 -16.26
C GLU A 8 -7.91 17.74 -14.97
N THR A 9 -8.31 16.47 -14.90
CA THR A 9 -8.78 15.86 -13.68
C THR A 9 -7.57 15.85 -12.76
N VAL A 10 -7.43 16.91 -11.98
CA VAL A 10 -6.41 17.02 -10.93
C VAL A 10 -6.71 15.86 -10.00
N ASN A 11 -5.98 14.76 -10.20
CA ASN A 11 -6.06 13.64 -9.30
C ASN A 11 -5.62 14.19 -7.93
N PRO A 12 -6.51 14.29 -6.93
CA PRO A 12 -6.15 14.86 -5.64
C PRO A 12 -5.09 14.00 -4.93
N TYR A 13 -4.90 12.77 -5.40
CA TYR A 13 -3.85 11.88 -4.97
C TYR A 13 -2.58 12.16 -5.78
N HIS A 14 -1.74 13.05 -5.23
CA HIS A 14 -0.35 13.12 -5.66
C HIS A 14 0.34 11.80 -5.25
N TYR A 15 0.59 10.92 -6.21
CA TYR A 15 1.40 9.73 -6.00
C TYR A 15 2.84 10.17 -5.70
N GLN A 16 3.18 10.23 -4.41
CA GLN A 16 4.54 10.44 -3.94
C GLN A 16 5.08 9.10 -3.42
N SER A 17 6.34 8.83 -3.73
CA SER A 17 7.07 7.74 -3.09
C SER A 17 7.19 8.03 -1.59
N ASP A 18 6.80 7.06 -0.77
CA ASP A 18 6.96 7.08 0.67
C ASP A 18 7.90 5.94 1.04
N GLU A 19 9.18 6.29 1.27
CA GLU A 19 10.24 5.32 1.59
C GLU A 19 9.93 4.55 2.88
N SER A 20 9.25 5.19 3.85
CA SER A 20 8.87 4.53 5.10
C SER A 20 7.77 3.50 4.88
N LEU A 21 6.78 3.83 4.03
CA LEU A 21 5.77 2.86 3.59
C LEU A 21 6.42 1.69 2.83
N GLU A 22 7.39 1.97 1.96
CA GLU A 22 8.06 0.94 1.17
C GLU A 22 8.83 -0.05 2.04
N VAL A 23 9.63 0.45 2.99
CA VAL A 23 10.37 -0.39 3.94
C VAL A 23 9.43 -1.25 4.79
N LEU A 24 8.34 -0.66 5.29
CA LEU A 24 7.34 -1.39 6.07
C LEU A 24 6.63 -2.46 5.24
N ALA A 25 6.20 -2.11 4.03
CA ALA A 25 5.50 -3.03 3.14
C ALA A 25 6.38 -4.21 2.76
N ARG A 26 7.65 -3.96 2.44
CA ARG A 26 8.62 -5.01 2.14
C ARG A 26 8.82 -5.96 3.31
N GLY A 27 9.01 -5.43 4.52
CA GLY A 27 9.14 -6.25 5.73
C GLY A 27 7.91 -7.12 5.99
N ALA A 28 6.70 -6.56 5.88
CA ALA A 28 5.46 -7.30 6.08
C ALA A 28 5.26 -8.42 5.04
N ILE A 29 5.63 -8.16 3.78
CA ILE A 29 5.55 -9.16 2.70
C ILE A 29 6.59 -10.27 2.90
N ASP A 30 7.83 -9.91 3.21
CA ASP A 30 8.91 -10.88 3.44
C ASP A 30 8.56 -11.79 4.64
N GLU A 31 7.99 -11.23 5.71
CA GLU A 31 7.50 -12.01 6.85
C GLU A 31 6.35 -12.94 6.44
N ALA A 32 5.39 -12.46 5.65
CA ALA A 32 4.28 -13.28 5.19
C ALA A 32 4.76 -14.44 4.31
N ILE A 33 5.74 -14.22 3.43
CA ILE A 33 6.39 -15.26 2.62
C ILE A 33 7.10 -16.27 3.52
N ALA A 34 7.92 -15.80 4.45
CA ALA A 34 8.67 -16.67 5.36
C ALA A 34 7.73 -17.58 6.18
N ARG A 35 6.62 -17.03 6.68
CA ARG A 35 5.63 -17.80 7.46
C ARG A 35 4.78 -18.73 6.61
N SER A 36 4.59 -18.42 5.33
CA SER A 36 3.76 -19.20 4.42
C SER A 36 4.52 -20.25 3.61
N ALA A 37 5.86 -20.19 3.60
CA ALA A 37 6.72 -21.14 2.89
C ALA A 37 6.48 -22.61 3.30
N ALA A 38 5.93 -22.84 4.49
CA ALA A 38 5.61 -24.18 4.99
C ALA A 38 4.27 -24.75 4.51
N SER A 39 3.32 -23.93 4.04
CA SER A 39 2.01 -24.41 3.59
C SER A 39 1.21 -23.38 2.76
N PRO A 40 0.61 -23.77 1.62
CA PRO A 40 -0.28 -22.90 0.84
C PRO A 40 -1.48 -22.36 1.64
N ARG A 41 -2.02 -23.12 2.60
CA ARG A 41 -3.13 -22.64 3.45
C ARG A 41 -2.72 -21.47 4.35
N SER A 42 -1.44 -21.40 4.70
CA SER A 42 -0.92 -20.29 5.49
C SER A 42 -0.63 -19.04 4.65
N PHE A 43 -0.48 -19.18 3.32
CA PHE A 43 -0.25 -18.05 2.42
C PHE A 43 -1.40 -17.05 2.44
N GLU A 44 -2.65 -17.52 2.31
CA GLU A 44 -3.83 -16.64 2.35
C GLU A 44 -3.93 -15.86 3.67
N TYR A 45 -3.72 -16.55 4.79
CA TYR A 45 -3.80 -15.93 6.11
C TYR A 45 -2.71 -14.86 6.31
N TYR A 46 -1.45 -15.20 6.04
CA TYR A 46 -0.34 -14.26 6.29
C TYR A 46 -0.28 -13.12 5.28
N SER A 47 -0.65 -13.35 4.02
CA SER A 47 -0.78 -12.26 3.02
C SER A 47 -1.90 -11.29 3.39
N MET A 48 -3.03 -11.78 3.90
CA MET A 48 -4.11 -10.93 4.43
C MET A 48 -3.66 -10.09 5.63
N MET A 49 -2.86 -10.68 6.54
CA MET A 49 -2.31 -9.95 7.68
C MET A 49 -1.33 -8.87 7.27
N ALA A 50 -0.42 -9.14 6.33
CA ALA A 50 0.49 -8.14 5.77
C ALA A 50 -0.26 -7.00 5.10
N ALA A 51 -1.29 -7.31 4.28
CA ALA A 51 -2.12 -6.29 3.64
C ALA A 51 -2.82 -5.38 4.66
N LYS A 52 -3.34 -5.94 5.75
CA LYS A 52 -3.96 -5.16 6.84
C LYS A 52 -2.97 -4.22 7.52
N GLN A 53 -1.74 -4.68 7.76
CA GLN A 53 -0.69 -3.85 8.36
C GLN A 53 -0.32 -2.67 7.46
N ILE A 54 -0.09 -2.93 6.17
CA ILE A 54 0.23 -1.89 5.18
C ILE A 54 -0.91 -0.88 5.08
N ALA A 55 -2.14 -1.35 4.92
CA ALA A 55 -3.32 -0.48 4.83
C ALA A 55 -3.47 0.39 6.09
N ARG A 56 -3.24 -0.18 7.27
CA ARG A 56 -3.30 0.57 8.52
C ARG A 56 -2.25 1.66 8.61
N TYR A 57 -1.02 1.37 8.19
CA TYR A 57 0.03 2.39 8.13
C TYR A 57 -0.37 3.57 7.22
N VAL A 58 -0.92 3.27 6.05
CA VAL A 58 -1.40 4.30 5.10
C VAL A 58 -2.51 5.14 5.72
N LEU A 59 -3.50 4.50 6.37
CA LEU A 59 -4.61 5.20 7.01
C LEU A 59 -4.14 6.06 8.17
N ASP A 60 -3.29 5.54 9.06
CA ASP A 60 -2.74 6.28 10.20
C ASP A 60 -1.93 7.51 9.72
N ASN A 61 -1.13 7.36 8.67
CA ASN A 61 -0.39 8.48 8.07
C ASN A 61 -1.32 9.50 7.39
N PHE A 62 -2.40 9.04 6.76
CA PHE A 62 -3.40 9.93 6.18
C PHE A 62 -4.12 10.74 7.25
N GLU A 63 -4.54 10.10 8.35
CA GLU A 63 -5.16 10.78 9.48
C GLU A 63 -4.25 11.84 10.10
N ARG A 64 -2.94 11.53 10.28
CA ARG A 64 -1.95 12.50 10.78
C ARG A 64 -1.76 13.72 9.87
N LYS A 65 -1.85 13.54 8.54
CA LYS A 65 -1.73 14.66 7.58
C LYS A 65 -2.98 15.54 7.54
N LYS A 66 -4.12 15.07 8.04
CA LYS A 66 -5.39 15.80 8.10
C LYS A 66 -5.53 16.64 9.37
N GLY A 67 -4.80 16.29 10.44
CA GLY A 67 -4.83 16.95 11.75
C GLY A 67 -3.93 18.17 11.87
#